data_AF-F8A3T4-F1
#
_entry.id   AF-F8A3T4-F1
#
_cell.length_a   1.000
_cell.length_b   1.000
_cell.length_c   1.000
_cell.angle_alpha   90.00
_cell.angle_beta   90.00
_cell.angle_gamma   90.00
#
_symmetry.space_group_name_H-M   'P 1'
#
loop_
_entity.id
_entity.type
_entity.pdbx_description
1 polymer ?
#
loop_
_entity_poly.entity_id
_entity_poly.type
_entity_poly.pdbx_seq_one_letter_code
_entity_poly.pdbx_strand_id
1 'polypeptide(L)' 'MAEHDVEHKLAEARRHATEELHKQGTPEYDARAHQRAVEAERKAAEEAKGA' A
#
# COMPACT_ATOMS: atom_id res chain seq x y z
N MET A 1 20.48 15.73 -18.08
CA MET A 1 19.65 16.87 -17.61
C MET A 1 18.20 16.45 -17.36
N ALA A 2 17.52 15.72 -18.26
CA ALA A 2 16.10 15.35 -18.07
C ALA A 2 15.81 14.26 -17.00
N GLU A 3 16.70 13.30 -16.78
CA GLU A 3 16.49 12.23 -15.77
C GLU A 3 16.45 12.79 -14.35
N HIS A 4 17.34 13.75 -14.05
CA HIS A 4 17.40 14.41 -12.75
C HIS A 4 16.13 15.25 -12.46
N ASP A 5 15.49 15.79 -13.51
CA ASP A 5 14.20 16.50 -13.40
C ASP A 5 13.03 15.54 -13.13
N VAL A 6 13.07 14.33 -13.71
CA VAL A 6 12.03 13.32 -13.48
C VAL A 6 12.10 12.79 -12.05
N GLU A 7 13.31 12.52 -11.56
CA GLU A 7 13.53 12.09 -10.17
C GLU A 7 13.08 13.17 -9.16
N HIS A 8 13.39 14.44 -9.44
CA HIS A 8 12.95 15.56 -8.62
C HIS A 8 11.43 15.66 -8.56
N LYS A 9 10.76 15.61 -9.71
CA LYS A 9 9.29 15.65 -9.81
C LYS A 9 8.63 14.47 -9.10
N LEU A 10 9.23 13.27 -9.19
CA LEU A 10 8.73 12.09 -8.49
C LEU A 10 8.87 12.25 -6.97
N ALA A 11 9.99 12.79 -6.50
CA ALA A 11 10.21 13.05 -5.08
C ALA A 11 9.19 14.06 -4.53
N GLU A 12 8.91 15.13 -5.27
CA GLU A 12 7.90 16.13 -4.91
C GLU A 12 6.48 15.55 -4.90
N ALA A 13 6.11 14.77 -5.92
CA ALA A 13 4.81 14.11 -5.98
C ALA A 13 4.59 13.16 -4.79
N ARG A 14 5.63 12.41 -4.39
CA ARG A 14 5.57 11.54 -3.21
C ARG A 14 5.35 12.32 -1.92
N ARG A 15 6.07 13.43 -1.72
CA ARG A 15 5.90 14.28 -0.52
C ARG A 15 4.47 14.80 -0.41
N HIS A 16 3.93 15.34 -1.50
CA HIS A 16 2.54 15.81 -1.51
C HIS A 16 1.53 14.69 -1.25
N ALA A 17 1.70 13.52 -1.87
CA ALA A 17 0.81 12.39 -1.62
C ALA A 17 0.82 11.94 -0.15
N THR A 18 2.00 11.92 0.48
CA THR A 18 2.15 11.59 1.90
C THR A 18 1.52 12.65 2.82
N GLU A 19 1.68 13.94 2.51
CA GLU A 19 1.05 15.03 3.26
C GLU A 19 -0.49 14.92 3.21
N GLU A 20 -1.06 14.68 2.03
CA GLU A 20 -2.50 14.52 1.87
C GLU A 20 -3.02 13.24 2.55
N LEU A 21 -2.27 12.15 2.49
CA LEU A 21 -2.60 10.92 3.20
C LEU A 21 -2.65 11.14 4.72
N HIS A 22 -1.69 11.89 5.27
CA HIS A 22 -1.68 12.19 6.71
C HIS A 22 -2.80 13.15 7.12
N LYS A 23 -3.22 14.09 6.26
CA LYS A 23 -4.37 14.98 6.52
C LYS A 23 -5.69 14.23 6.61
N GLN A 24 -5.88 13.19 5.79
CA GLN A 24 -7.09 12.36 5.80
C GLN A 24 -7.09 11.36 6.98
N GLY A 25 -6.00 11.29 7.74
CA GLY A 25 -5.72 10.24 8.69
C GLY A 25 -5.28 8.96 7.99
N THR A 26 -4.45 8.15 8.65
CA THR A 26 -4.32 6.75 8.25
C THR A 26 -5.67 6.08 8.46
N PRO A 27 -6.20 5.29 7.50
CA PRO A 27 -7.38 4.47 7.75
C PRO A 27 -7.19 3.76 9.09
N GLU A 28 -8.16 3.89 9.98
CA GLU A 28 -8.08 3.25 11.29
C GLU A 28 -7.84 1.76 11.05
N TYR A 29 -6.85 1.21 11.76
CA TYR A 29 -6.54 -0.21 11.64
C TYR A 29 -7.78 -1.03 12.02
N ASP A 30 -8.43 -1.64 11.02
CA ASP A 30 -9.53 -2.56 11.23
C ASP A 30 -8.97 -3.99 11.39
N ALA A 31 -8.93 -4.45 12.64
CA ALA A 31 -8.49 -5.80 12.98
C ALA A 31 -9.26 -6.90 12.23
N ARG A 32 -10.55 -6.67 11.90
CA ARG A 32 -11.35 -7.63 11.13
C ARG A 32 -10.97 -7.63 9.65
N ALA A 33 -10.65 -6.46 9.08
CA ALA A 33 -10.12 -6.38 7.72
C ALA A 33 -8.76 -7.09 7.61
N HIS A 34 -7.87 -6.89 8.60
CA HIS A 34 -6.60 -7.59 8.65
C HIS A 34 -6.78 -9.11 8.75
N GLN A 35 -7.63 -9.60 9.65
CA GLN A 35 -7.90 -11.04 9.79
C GLN A 35 -8.44 -11.65 8.50
N ARG A 36 -9.36 -10.96 7.81
CA ARG A 36 -9.88 -11.42 6.51
C ARG A 36 -8.79 -11.51 5.44
N ALA A 37 -7.86 -10.55 5.40
CA ALA A 37 -6.75 -10.58 4.46
C ALA A 37 -5.81 -11.76 4.72
N VAL A 38 -5.48 -12.03 5.98
CA VAL A 38 -4.66 -13.18 6.39
C VAL A 38 -5.33 -14.51 6.07
N GLU A 39 -6.63 -14.64 6.31
CA GLU A 39 -7.38 -15.87 5.98
C GLU A 39 -7.47 -16.11 4.47
N ALA A 40 -7.67 -15.05 3.68
CA ALA A 40 -7.68 -15.14 2.23
C ALA A 40 -6.31 -15.60 1.68
N GLU A 41 -5.23 -15.06 2.23
CA GLU A 41 -3.87 -15.48 1.89
C GLU A 41 -3.62 -16.95 2.27
N ARG A 42 -4.05 -17.38 3.47
CA ARG A 42 -3.95 -18.78 3.89
C ARG A 42 -4.73 -19.70 2.95
N LYS A 43 -5.96 -19.33 2.61
CA LYS A 43 -6.83 -20.12 1.72
C LYS A 43 -6.22 -20.26 0.33
N ALA A 44 -5.70 -19.17 -0.24
CA ALA A 44 -5.03 -19.21 -1.53
C ALA A 44 -3.77 -20.10 -1.49
N ALA A 45 -3.01 -20.06 -0.40
CA ALA A 45 -1.85 -20.93 -0.21
C ALA A 45 -2.22 -22.41 -0.03
N GLU A 46 -3.36 -22.72 0.61
CA GLU A 46 -3.89 -24.08 0.72
C GLU A 46 -4.37 -24.60 -0.64
N GLU A 47 -5.10 -23.78 -1.41
CA GLU A 47 -5.54 -24.12 -2.77
C GLU A 47 -4.35 -24.35 -3.71
N ALA A 48 -3.30 -23.53 -3.61
CA ALA A 48 -2.07 -23.69 -4.41
C ALA A 48 -1.23 -24.91 -4.01
N LYS A 49 -1.33 -25.40 -2.77
CA LYS A 49 -0.65 -26.63 -2.31
C LYS A 49 -1.47 -27.90 -2.58
N GLY A 50 -2.78 -27.76 -2.75
CA GLY A 50 -3.70 -28.84 -3.06
C GLY A 50 -3.94 -29.09 -4.56
N ALA A 51 -3.37 -28.25 -5.43
CA ALA A 51 -3.33 -28.41 -6.89
C ALA A 51 -2.04 -29.10 -7.34
#